data_AF-A0A6C0CNN4-F1
#
_entry.id   AF-A0A6C0CNN4-F1
#
_cell.length_a   1.000
_cell.length_b   1.000
_cell.length_c   1.000
_cell.angle_alpha   90.00
_cell.angle_beta   90.00
_cell.angle_gamma   90.00
#
_symmetry.space_group_name_H-M   'P 1'
#
loop_
_entity.id
_entity.type
_entity.pdbx_description
1 polymer ?
#
loop_
_entity_poly.entity_id
_entity_poly.type
_entity_poly.pdbx_seq_one_letter_code
_entity_poly.pdbx_strand_id
1 'polypeptide(L)'
;MNKAKYNYYLMEDFELDNNWIKKLERIERKYDLFYKDKQESIDIHSLFIKNNEIIRTSREKMFIEDGKLSRDALIYFIKNNRKLNNVTYKLDSILKFNLTISPEDVVNDYWDNNYLTQERYMSDIEFSDTISVFQDINTLFILFSYPIRSNRNTKKVYITNTYNRKTRRKR
;
A
#
# COMPACT_ATOMS: atom_id res chain seq x y z
N MET A 1 37.06 77.73 10.66
CA MET A 1 37.09 76.28 10.95
C MET A 1 36.65 75.52 9.71
N ASN A 2 37.58 74.85 9.05
CA ASN A 2 37.37 74.14 7.79
C ASN A 2 36.83 72.73 8.13
N LYS A 3 35.55 72.43 7.85
CA LYS A 3 35.00 71.08 8.08
C LYS A 3 35.34 70.20 6.89
N ALA A 4 36.07 69.12 7.14
CA ALA A 4 36.37 68.09 6.15
C ALA A 4 35.08 67.50 5.57
N LYS A 5 34.97 67.48 4.24
CA LYS A 5 33.93 66.74 3.51
C LYS A 5 34.34 65.27 3.46
N TYR A 6 33.59 64.39 4.14
CA TYR A 6 33.69 62.96 3.93
C TYR A 6 32.88 62.61 2.67
N ASN A 7 33.55 62.09 1.64
CA ASN A 7 32.88 61.49 0.50
C ASN A 7 32.47 60.07 0.89
N TYR A 8 31.16 59.85 1.08
CA TYR A 8 30.60 58.51 1.15
C TYR A 8 30.59 57.94 -0.27
N TYR A 9 31.41 56.93 -0.52
CA TYR A 9 31.20 56.08 -1.69
C TYR A 9 29.92 55.28 -1.43
N LEU A 10 28.86 55.58 -2.18
CA LEU A 10 27.70 54.70 -2.27
C LEU A 10 28.24 53.39 -2.86
N MET A 11 28.25 52.32 -2.06
CA MET A 11 28.33 50.98 -2.63
C MET A 11 27.09 50.85 -3.52
N GLU A 12 27.30 50.83 -4.84
CA GLU A 12 26.24 50.42 -5.76
C GLU A 12 25.75 49.05 -5.31
N ASP A 13 24.43 48.92 -5.11
CA ASP A 13 23.77 47.66 -4.85
C ASP A 13 24.10 46.72 -6.03
N PHE A 14 25.09 45.85 -5.84
CA PHE A 14 25.42 44.80 -6.80
C PHE A 14 24.21 43.86 -6.86
N GLU A 15 23.33 44.05 -7.84
CA GLU A 15 22.27 43.09 -8.13
C GLU A 15 22.92 41.76 -8.52
N LEU A 16 22.91 40.80 -7.60
CA LEU A 16 23.37 39.44 -7.86
C LEU A 16 22.51 38.81 -8.95
N ASP A 17 23.10 38.52 -10.11
CA ASP A 17 22.46 37.79 -11.20
C ASP A 17 22.19 36.34 -10.78
N ASN A 18 20.96 36.10 -10.32
CA ASN A 18 20.48 34.78 -9.87
C ASN A 18 19.87 33.95 -11.01
N ASN A 19 20.02 34.34 -12.27
CA ASN A 19 19.42 33.61 -13.40
C ASN A 19 20.00 32.19 -13.54
N TRP A 20 21.27 32.00 -13.23
CA TRP A 20 21.90 30.67 -13.24
C TRP A 20 21.32 29.74 -12.16
N ILE A 21 21.04 30.26 -10.96
CA ILE A 21 20.40 29.52 -9.85
C ILE A 21 19.00 29.08 -10.26
N LYS A 22 18.17 30.01 -10.75
CA LYS A 22 16.81 29.72 -11.21
C LYS A 22 16.78 28.70 -12.34
N LYS A 23 17.77 28.73 -13.23
CA LYS A 23 17.91 27.75 -14.31
C LYS A 23 18.25 26.36 -13.77
N LEU A 24 19.12 26.27 -12.77
CA LEU A 24 19.49 25.03 -12.11
C LEU A 24 18.31 24.42 -11.36
N GLU A 25 17.61 25.20 -10.53
CA GLU A 25 16.39 24.77 -9.83
C GLU A 25 15.34 24.19 -10.80
N ARG A 26 15.16 24.83 -11.96
CA ARG A 26 14.22 24.35 -12.99
C ARG A 26 14.64 23.02 -13.62
N ILE A 27 15.94 22.77 -13.72
CA ILE A 27 16.47 21.49 -14.22
C ILE A 27 16.30 20.42 -13.14
N GLU A 28 16.65 20.72 -11.89
CA GLU A 28 16.54 19.80 -10.75
C GLU A 28 15.11 19.35 -10.50
N ARG A 29 14.12 20.25 -10.60
CA ARG A 29 12.69 19.89 -10.44
C ARG A 29 12.19 18.79 -11.38
N LYS A 30 12.86 18.57 -12.52
CA LYS A 30 12.50 17.47 -13.42
C LYS A 30 12.89 16.11 -12.85
N TYR A 31 13.85 16.09 -11.94
CA TYR A 31 14.33 14.90 -11.27
C TYR A 31 13.59 14.60 -9.97
N ASP A 32 12.70 15.50 -9.52
CA ASP A 32 11.84 15.30 -8.34
C ASP A 32 11.08 13.96 -8.42
N LEU A 33 10.67 13.58 -9.64
CA LEU A 33 9.95 12.33 -9.92
C LEU A 33 10.76 11.06 -9.66
N PHE A 34 12.08 11.16 -9.54
CA PHE A 34 12.99 10.03 -9.30
C PHE A 34 13.37 9.87 -7.82
N TYR A 35 13.04 10.84 -6.97
CA TYR A 35 13.24 10.69 -5.54
C TYR A 35 12.16 9.81 -4.93
N LYS A 36 12.53 9.16 -3.82
CA LYS A 36 11.57 8.38 -3.04
C LYS A 36 10.67 9.32 -2.26
N ASP A 37 9.39 9.00 -2.28
CA ASP A 37 8.38 9.71 -1.52
C ASP A 37 7.36 8.72 -0.95
N LYS A 38 6.63 9.17 0.07
CA LYS A 38 5.64 8.37 0.76
C LYS A 38 4.47 8.05 -0.16
N GLN A 39 3.93 6.84 -0.03
CA GLN A 39 2.78 6.42 -0.81
C GLN A 39 1.52 7.16 -0.35
N GLU A 40 0.92 7.96 -1.24
CA GLU A 40 -0.29 8.74 -0.91
C GLU A 40 -1.60 8.01 -1.28
N SER A 41 -1.55 7.11 -2.26
CA SER A 41 -2.72 6.38 -2.72
C SER A 41 -2.34 5.07 -3.38
N ILE A 42 -3.18 4.06 -3.31
CA ILE A 42 -2.95 2.76 -3.93
C ILE A 42 -4.15 2.35 -4.77
N ASP A 43 -3.90 1.51 -5.77
CA ASP A 43 -4.99 0.81 -6.45
C ASP A 43 -5.33 -0.49 -5.73
N ILE A 44 -6.62 -0.70 -5.50
CA ILE A 44 -7.14 -1.95 -4.96
C ILE A 44 -7.85 -2.70 -6.09
N HIS A 45 -7.27 -3.83 -6.50
CA HIS A 45 -7.90 -4.76 -7.42
C HIS A 45 -8.71 -5.81 -6.66
N SER A 46 -10.01 -5.88 -6.92
CA SER A 46 -10.85 -6.97 -6.43
C SER A 46 -11.04 -8.02 -7.52
N LEU A 47 -10.64 -9.25 -7.27
CA LEU A 47 -10.75 -10.38 -8.22
C LEU A 47 -11.75 -11.39 -7.67
N PHE A 48 -12.82 -11.63 -8.41
CA PHE A 48 -13.81 -12.66 -8.08
C PHE A 48 -13.49 -13.95 -8.83
N ILE A 49 -13.34 -15.02 -8.08
CA ILE A 49 -12.92 -16.34 -8.58
C ILE A 49 -14.03 -17.35 -8.35
N LYS A 50 -14.37 -18.10 -9.40
CA LYS A 50 -15.31 -19.22 -9.36
C LYS A 50 -14.79 -20.32 -10.28
N ASN A 51 -14.75 -21.56 -9.79
CA ASN A 51 -14.24 -22.72 -10.55
C ASN A 51 -12.83 -22.50 -11.12
N ASN A 52 -11.93 -21.89 -10.34
CA ASN A 52 -10.57 -21.51 -10.73
C ASN A 52 -10.46 -20.50 -11.88
N GLU A 53 -11.56 -19.84 -12.25
CA GLU A 53 -11.57 -18.77 -13.26
C GLU A 53 -11.89 -17.42 -12.60
N ILE A 54 -11.23 -16.37 -13.10
CA ILE A 54 -11.58 -14.99 -12.75
C ILE A 54 -12.83 -14.62 -13.53
N ILE A 55 -13.94 -14.44 -12.82
CA ILE A 55 -15.25 -14.12 -13.42
C ILE A 55 -15.52 -12.61 -13.46
N ARG A 56 -14.84 -11.83 -12.61
CA ARG A 56 -14.97 -10.37 -12.54
C ARG A 56 -13.75 -9.78 -11.87
N THR A 57 -13.29 -8.65 -12.38
CA THR A 57 -12.29 -7.80 -11.74
C THR A 57 -12.86 -6.39 -11.55
N SER A 58 -12.46 -5.68 -10.51
CA SER A 58 -12.66 -4.24 -10.39
C SER A 58 -11.40 -3.57 -9.86
N ARG A 59 -11.27 -2.26 -10.10
CA ARG A 59 -10.17 -1.42 -9.63
C ARG A 59 -10.79 -0.22 -8.93
N GLU A 60 -10.30 0.10 -7.74
CA GLU A 60 -10.70 1.28 -6.98
C GLU A 60 -9.44 1.93 -6.40
N LYS A 61 -9.28 3.24 -6.63
CA LYS A 61 -8.16 4.00 -6.07
C LYS A 61 -8.51 4.42 -4.65
N MET A 62 -7.60 4.17 -3.71
CA MET A 62 -7.79 4.47 -2.29
C MET A 62 -6.64 5.33 -1.79
N PHE A 63 -6.97 6.46 -1.14
CA PHE A 63 -5.99 7.29 -0.47
C PHE A 63 -5.59 6.66 0.87
N ILE A 64 -4.31 6.74 1.19
CA ILE A 64 -3.74 6.21 2.41
C ILE A 64 -2.93 7.30 3.11
N GLU A 65 -2.91 7.27 4.43
CA GLU A 65 -2.19 8.26 5.22
C GLU A 65 -0.84 7.69 5.63
N ASP A 66 0.23 8.45 5.41
CA ASP A 66 1.59 8.07 5.82
C ASP A 66 2.04 6.69 5.30
N GLY A 67 1.71 6.36 4.04
CA GLY A 67 2.03 5.07 3.44
C GLY A 67 1.28 3.89 4.05
N LYS A 68 0.20 4.13 4.81
CA LYS A 68 -0.47 3.11 5.60
C LYS A 68 -1.97 3.00 5.28
N LEU A 69 -2.38 1.80 4.87
CA LEU A 69 -3.79 1.43 4.82
C LEU A 69 -4.21 0.85 6.18
N SER A 70 -5.12 1.53 6.89
CA SER A 70 -5.59 1.04 8.18
C SER A 70 -6.44 -0.23 8.03
N ARG A 71 -6.34 -1.11 9.03
CA ARG A 71 -7.11 -2.34 9.15
C ARG A 71 -8.60 -2.10 9.05
N ASP A 72 -9.10 -1.06 9.72
CA ASP A 72 -10.53 -0.77 9.74
C ASP A 72 -11.03 -0.35 8.35
N ALA A 73 -10.26 0.47 7.63
CA ALA A 73 -10.58 0.86 6.27
C ALA A 73 -10.54 -0.34 5.31
N LEU A 74 -9.55 -1.23 5.46
CA LEU A 74 -9.48 -2.49 4.71
C LEU A 74 -10.69 -3.40 4.99
N ILE A 75 -11.07 -3.59 6.25
CA ILE A 75 -12.23 -4.40 6.63
C ILE A 75 -13.51 -3.80 6.05
N TYR A 76 -13.65 -2.47 6.10
CA TYR A 76 -14.79 -1.76 5.53
C TYR A 76 -14.88 -1.98 4.02
N PHE A 77 -13.77 -1.77 3.29
CA PHE A 77 -13.66 -2.01 1.87
C PHE A 77 -14.10 -3.44 1.50
N ILE A 78 -13.53 -4.44 2.18
CA ILE A 78 -13.84 -5.86 1.93
C ILE A 78 -15.32 -6.17 2.16
N LYS A 79 -15.91 -5.65 3.25
CA LYS A 79 -17.32 -5.91 3.57
C LYS A 79 -18.27 -5.34 2.51
N ASN A 80 -17.94 -4.17 1.96
CA ASN A 80 -18.76 -3.49 0.97
C ASN A 80 -18.59 -4.08 -0.43
N ASN A 81 -17.38 -4.54 -0.77
CA ASN A 81 -17.06 -5.00 -2.12
C ASN A 81 -17.16 -6.52 -2.33
N ARG A 82 -17.36 -7.34 -1.29
CA ARG A 82 -17.42 -8.82 -1.44
C ARG A 82 -18.71 -9.39 -2.06
N LYS A 83 -19.68 -8.56 -2.45
CA LYS A 83 -20.96 -9.03 -3.02
C LYS A 83 -20.97 -8.85 -4.53
N LEU A 84 -21.31 -9.92 -5.24
CA LEU A 84 -21.50 -9.91 -6.69
C LEU A 84 -22.74 -10.73 -7.03
N ASN A 85 -23.68 -10.16 -7.80
CA ASN A 85 -24.92 -10.81 -8.24
C ASN A 85 -25.72 -11.47 -7.08
N ASN A 86 -25.91 -10.74 -5.97
CA ASN A 86 -26.56 -11.21 -4.75
C ASN A 86 -25.88 -12.39 -4.03
N VAL A 87 -24.69 -12.81 -4.48
CA VAL A 87 -23.87 -13.81 -3.78
C VAL A 87 -22.80 -13.07 -2.99
N THR A 88 -22.64 -13.45 -1.72
CA THR A 88 -21.53 -12.97 -0.88
C THR A 88 -20.35 -13.90 -1.04
N TYR A 89 -19.26 -13.39 -1.61
CA TYR A 89 -18.03 -14.13 -1.80
C TYR A 89 -17.22 -14.14 -0.51
N LYS A 90 -16.40 -15.18 -0.34
CA LYS A 90 -15.49 -15.30 0.79
C LYS A 90 -14.19 -14.59 0.44
N LEU A 91 -13.62 -13.84 1.38
CA LEU A 91 -12.23 -13.38 1.25
C LEU A 91 -11.31 -14.60 1.24
N ASP A 92 -10.51 -14.71 0.19
CA ASP A 92 -9.58 -15.83 -0.01
C ASP A 92 -8.15 -15.43 0.36
N SER A 93 -7.64 -14.37 -0.26
CA SER A 93 -6.30 -13.85 -0.01
C SER A 93 -6.19 -12.36 -0.31
N ILE A 94 -5.19 -11.74 0.29
CA ILE A 94 -4.80 -10.35 0.06
C ILE A 94 -3.33 -10.39 -0.35
N LEU A 95 -3.00 -9.79 -1.49
CA LEU A 95 -1.64 -9.69 -2.01
C LEU A 95 -1.27 -8.22 -2.12
N LYS A 96 -0.11 -7.85 -1.60
CA LYS A 96 0.45 -6.50 -1.68
C LYS A 96 1.58 -6.50 -2.70
N PHE A 97 1.50 -5.58 -3.65
CA PHE A 97 2.59 -5.23 -4.54
C PHE A 97 3.14 -3.86 -4.16
N ASN A 98 4.39 -3.82 -3.71
CA ASN A 98 5.08 -2.58 -3.34
C ASN A 98 6.48 -2.58 -3.95
N LEU A 99 6.63 -1.82 -5.04
CA LEU A 99 7.88 -1.65 -5.75
C LEU A 99 8.75 -0.63 -5.02
N THR A 100 9.92 -1.04 -4.53
CA THR A 100 10.81 -0.20 -3.70
C THR A 100 12.18 0.05 -4.34
N ILE A 101 12.29 -0.25 -5.64
CA ILE A 101 13.50 -0.11 -6.45
C ILE A 101 14.00 1.35 -6.46
N SER A 102 15.31 1.55 -6.46
CA SER A 102 15.93 2.88 -6.61
C SER A 102 16.27 3.19 -8.07
N PRO A 103 16.46 4.47 -8.45
CA PRO A 103 16.88 4.82 -9.81
C PRO A 103 18.23 4.17 -10.18
N GLU A 104 19.14 4.05 -9.22
CA GLU A 104 20.43 3.38 -9.40
C GLU A 104 20.27 1.90 -9.70
N ASP A 105 19.36 1.21 -9.02
CA ASP A 105 19.07 -0.21 -9.28
C ASP A 105 18.53 -0.42 -10.70
N VAL A 106 17.64 0.47 -11.16
CA VAL A 106 17.10 0.43 -12.53
C VAL A 106 18.20 0.61 -13.58
N VAL A 107 19.12 1.57 -13.38
CA VAL A 107 20.22 1.85 -14.32
C VAL A 107 21.22 0.69 -14.35
N ASN A 108 21.46 0.04 -13.23
CA ASN A 108 22.41 -1.06 -13.11
C ASN A 108 21.79 -2.44 -13.39
N ASP A 109 20.53 -2.48 -13.87
CA ASP A 109 19.77 -3.72 -14.11
C ASP A 109 19.68 -4.65 -12.89
N TYR A 110 19.65 -4.09 -11.69
CA TYR A 110 19.43 -4.82 -10.45
C TYR A 110 17.94 -4.89 -10.14
N TRP A 111 17.34 -6.04 -10.44
CA TRP A 111 15.93 -6.31 -10.19
C TRP A 111 15.77 -7.36 -9.10
N ASP A 112 15.00 -7.03 -8.05
CA ASP A 112 14.49 -8.04 -7.12
C ASP A 112 13.15 -8.58 -7.63
N ASN A 113 12.83 -9.84 -7.33
CA ASN A 113 11.53 -10.44 -7.64
C ASN A 113 10.56 -10.42 -6.44
N ASN A 114 10.99 -9.89 -5.29
CA ASN A 114 10.28 -9.99 -4.03
C ASN A 114 9.31 -8.84 -3.71
N TYR A 115 8.81 -8.11 -4.71
CA TYR A 115 7.89 -6.98 -4.50
C TYR A 115 6.43 -7.39 -4.26
N LEU A 116 6.07 -8.66 -4.51
CA LEU A 116 4.72 -9.20 -4.29
C LEU A 116 4.70 -10.09 -3.04
N THR A 117 3.97 -9.65 -2.02
CA THR A 117 3.84 -10.37 -0.74
C THR A 117 2.39 -10.71 -0.43
N GLN A 118 2.15 -11.83 0.26
CA GLN A 118 0.81 -12.18 0.75
C GLN A 118 0.60 -11.68 2.17
N GLU A 119 -0.45 -10.91 2.40
CA GLU A 119 -0.86 -10.45 3.72
C GLU A 119 -1.67 -11.55 4.42
N ARG A 120 -1.07 -12.16 5.44
CA ARG A 120 -1.65 -13.33 6.14
C ARG A 120 -2.62 -12.95 7.26
N TYR A 121 -2.46 -11.76 7.82
CA TYR A 121 -3.22 -11.28 8.96
C TYR A 121 -4.04 -10.06 8.56
N MET A 122 -5.21 -9.92 9.19
CA MET A 122 -6.02 -8.71 9.05
C MET A 122 -5.45 -7.63 9.97
N SER A 123 -4.37 -6.99 9.53
CA SER A 123 -3.67 -5.90 10.20
C SER A 123 -3.67 -4.66 9.31
N ASP A 124 -3.06 -3.59 9.81
CA ASP A 124 -2.70 -2.46 8.96
C ASP A 124 -1.71 -2.94 7.89
N ILE A 125 -1.78 -2.34 6.70
CA ILE A 125 -0.91 -2.65 5.57
C ILE A 125 -0.03 -1.43 5.31
N GLU A 126 1.29 -1.62 5.45
CA GLU A 126 2.30 -0.59 5.22
C GLU A 126 2.91 -0.74 3.83
N PHE A 127 3.04 0.40 3.14
CA PHE A 127 3.74 0.59 1.88
C PHE A 127 5.00 1.40 2.15
N SER A 128 6.15 0.85 1.77
CA SER A 128 7.41 1.55 1.86
C SER A 128 7.52 2.63 0.77
N ASP A 129 8.30 3.66 1.07
CA ASP A 129 8.60 4.75 0.16
C ASP A 129 9.12 4.22 -1.18
N THR A 130 8.58 4.76 -2.26
CA THR A 130 8.94 4.40 -3.62
C THR A 130 9.25 5.66 -4.40
N ILE A 131 9.95 5.49 -5.53
CA ILE A 131 10.17 6.57 -6.47
C ILE A 131 8.81 7.15 -6.88
N SER A 132 8.65 8.48 -6.87
CA SER A 132 7.36 9.14 -7.13
C SER A 132 6.69 8.66 -8.43
N VAL A 133 7.46 8.43 -9.50
CA VAL A 133 6.93 7.90 -10.78
C VAL A 133 6.34 6.48 -10.69
N PHE A 134 6.73 5.69 -9.70
CA PHE A 134 6.29 4.31 -9.50
C PHE A 134 5.18 4.16 -8.47
N GLN A 135 4.77 5.24 -7.81
CA GLN A 135 3.70 5.20 -6.82
C GLN A 135 2.40 4.61 -7.40
N ASP A 136 2.01 4.97 -8.62
CA ASP A 136 0.79 4.46 -9.26
C ASP A 136 0.85 2.96 -9.63
N ILE A 137 2.01 2.30 -9.48
CA ILE A 137 2.17 0.85 -9.71
C ILE A 137 1.88 0.08 -8.41
N ASN A 138 2.08 0.70 -7.24
CA ASN A 138 1.85 0.06 -5.96
C ASN A 138 0.37 -0.26 -5.75
N THR A 139 0.09 -1.52 -5.45
CA THR A 139 -1.23 -2.09 -5.66
C THR A 139 -1.55 -3.15 -4.60
N LEU A 140 -2.82 -3.24 -4.23
CA LEU A 140 -3.35 -4.30 -3.38
C LEU A 140 -4.32 -5.17 -4.19
N PHE A 141 -4.09 -6.48 -4.22
CA PHE A 141 -5.00 -7.44 -4.83
C PHE A 141 -5.80 -8.14 -3.73
N ILE A 142 -7.12 -8.15 -3.86
CA ILE A 142 -8.04 -8.83 -2.96
C ILE A 142 -8.77 -9.91 -3.75
N LEU A 143 -8.54 -11.17 -3.38
CA LEU A 143 -9.14 -12.32 -4.03
C LEU A 143 -10.38 -12.76 -3.26
N PHE A 144 -11.50 -12.86 -3.99
CA PHE A 144 -12.80 -13.27 -3.49
C PHE A 144 -13.20 -14.61 -4.11
N SER A 145 -13.28 -15.67 -3.32
CA SER A 145 -13.66 -17.00 -3.79
C SER A 145 -15.16 -17.26 -3.63
N TYR A 146 -15.76 -17.89 -4.64
CA TYR A 146 -17.17 -18.29 -4.62
C TYR A 146 -17.44 -19.24 -3.45
N PRO A 147 -18.52 -19.05 -2.67
CA PRO A 147 -18.81 -19.90 -1.54
C PRO A 147 -19.14 -21.34 -1.99
N ILE A 148 -18.27 -22.29 -1.65
CA ILE A 148 -18.53 -23.71 -1.88
C ILE A 148 -19.54 -24.17 -0.82
N ARG A 149 -20.73 -24.57 -1.25
CA ARG A 149 -21.72 -25.19 -0.35
C ARG A 149 -21.19 -26.58 0.05
N SER A 150 -20.65 -26.69 1.26
CA SER A 150 -20.27 -27.96 1.84
C SER A 150 -21.48 -28.57 2.55
N ASN A 151 -22.04 -29.67 2.03
CA ASN A 151 -23.08 -30.46 2.71
C ASN A 151 -22.52 -31.28 3.89
N ARG A 152 -21.54 -30.73 4.63
CA ARG A 152 -21.01 -31.36 5.85
C ARG A 152 -21.94 -31.00 7.01
N ASN A 153 -22.93 -31.85 7.24
CA ASN A 153 -23.74 -31.84 8.44
C ASN A 153 -22.87 -32.23 9.65
N THR A 154 -22.16 -31.27 10.25
CA THR A 154 -21.50 -31.51 11.54
C THR A 154 -22.60 -31.59 12.60
N LYS A 155 -22.85 -32.79 13.13
CA LYS A 155 -23.76 -33.00 14.26
C LYS A 155 -23.28 -32.14 15.43
N LYS A 156 -24.13 -31.24 15.93
CA LYS A 156 -23.85 -30.43 17.12
C LYS A 156 -23.59 -31.37 18.30
N VAL A 157 -22.34 -31.41 18.78
CA VAL A 157 -21.96 -32.21 19.94
C VAL A 157 -22.22 -31.38 21.19
N TYR A 158 -23.19 -31.82 22.00
CA TYR A 158 -23.38 -31.31 23.34
C TYR A 158 -22.36 -31.98 24.25
N ILE A 159 -21.37 -31.23 24.74
CA ILE A 159 -20.45 -31.72 25.78
C ILE A 159 -21.23 -31.70 27.09
N THR A 160 -21.87 -32.82 27.42
CA THR A 160 -22.46 -33.01 28.74
C THR A 160 -21.34 -33.42 29.70
N ASN A 161 -21.07 -32.61 30.73
CA ASN A 161 -20.19 -32.97 31.84
C ASN A 161 -20.80 -34.15 32.61
N THR A 162 -20.56 -35.37 32.14
CA THR A 162 -20.84 -36.59 32.92
C THR A 162 -19.71 -36.76 33.92
N TYR A 163 -19.85 -36.10 35.08
CA TYR A 163 -18.98 -36.16 36.25
C TYR A 163 -18.81 -37.58 36.88
N ASN A 164 -19.25 -38.65 36.21
CA ASN A 164 -19.27 -40.01 36.76
C ASN A 164 -18.70 -41.06 35.79
N ARG A 165 -17.56 -40.78 35.13
CA ARG A 165 -16.75 -41.86 34.54
C ARG A 165 -15.99 -42.59 35.64
N LYS A 166 -16.66 -43.55 36.31
CA LYS A 166 -16.00 -44.53 37.17
C LYS A 166 -15.00 -45.31 36.32
N THR A 167 -13.71 -45.09 36.52
CA THR A 167 -12.66 -45.93 35.94
C THR A 167 -12.68 -47.27 36.67
N ARG A 168 -12.95 -48.35 35.93
CA ARG A 168 -12.90 -49.72 36.44
C ARG A 168 -11.42 -50.07 36.65
N ARG A 169 -10.95 -50.11 37.90
CA ARG A 169 -9.59 -50.57 38.23
C ARG A 169 -9.50 -52.06 37.87
N LYS A 170 -8.70 -52.41 36.86
CA LYS A 170 -8.40 -53.81 36.54
C LYS A 170 -7.69 -54.44 37.76
N ARG A 171 -8.19 -55.60 38.18
CA ARG A 171 -7.47 -56.53 39.08
C ARG A 171 -6.49 -57.34 38.25
#